data_AF-A0A2M7ZWI6-F1
#
_entry.id   AF-A0A2M7ZWI6-F1
#
_cell.length_a   1.000
_cell.length_b   1.000
_cell.length_c   1.000
_cell.angle_alpha   90.00
_cell.angle_beta   90.00
_cell.angle_gamma   90.00
#
_symmetry.space_group_name_H-M   'P 1'
#
loop_
_entity.id
_entity.type
_entity.pdbx_description
1 polymer ?
#
loop_
_entity_poly.entity_id
_entity_poly.type
_entity_poly.pdbx_seq_one_letter_code
_entity_poly.pdbx_strand_id
1 'polypeptide(L)'
;MHYWNAVLDEVLHKDEDVHAFFFTNRGRLDELLAIPASPPIKTSNPYKKRTYYLGDRFPSVYLTRREAEAMFWIIQDYTFARAAHKMNLSPRTVEFYVKNLKLKLQCRTKKELVEKIIQTDLLQQLESEDHRIVWH
;
A
#
# COMPACT_ATOMS: atom_id res chain seq x y z
N MET A 1 15.28 12.69 -40.96
CA MET A 1 14.21 11.99 -40.22
C MET A 1 14.10 10.57 -40.78
N HIS A 2 14.86 9.61 -40.23
CA HIS A 2 14.98 8.25 -40.79
C HIS A 2 14.35 7.15 -39.93
N TYR A 3 13.91 7.48 -38.71
CA TYR A 3 13.32 6.52 -37.77
C TYR A 3 11.96 5.99 -38.25
N TRP A 4 11.06 6.87 -38.66
CA TRP A 4 9.73 6.47 -39.11
C TRP A 4 9.76 5.65 -40.39
N ASN A 5 10.72 5.90 -41.27
CA ASN A 5 10.91 5.09 -42.47
C ASN A 5 11.41 3.68 -42.11
N ALA A 6 12.33 3.55 -41.13
CA ALA A 6 12.79 2.25 -40.66
C ALA A 6 11.66 1.43 -39.99
N VAL A 7 10.79 2.09 -39.21
CA VAL A 7 9.62 1.43 -38.60
C VAL A 7 8.59 1.02 -39.66
N LEU A 8 8.35 1.85 -40.68
CA LEU A 8 7.46 1.52 -41.81
C LEU A 8 7.99 0.35 -42.63
N ASP A 9 9.29 0.32 -42.88
CA ASP A 9 9.97 -0.75 -43.62
C ASP A 9 9.85 -2.08 -42.88
N GLU A 10 10.04 -2.07 -41.56
CA GLU A 10 9.87 -3.24 -40.67
C GLU A 10 8.43 -3.76 -40.64
N VAL A 11 7.43 -2.87 -40.73
CA VAL A 11 6.00 -3.27 -40.76
C VAL A 11 5.57 -3.79 -42.13
N LEU A 12 6.14 -3.26 -43.22
CA LEU A 12 5.78 -3.66 -44.58
C LEU A 12 6.40 -5.01 -44.95
N HIS A 13 7.62 -5.30 -44.52
CA HIS A 13 8.33 -6.57 -44.78
C HIS A 13 8.14 -7.61 -43.67
N LYS A 14 7.05 -7.50 -42.89
CA LYS A 14 6.76 -8.31 -41.70
C LYS A 14 6.62 -9.82 -41.93
N ASP A 15 6.31 -10.22 -43.16
CA ASP A 15 6.03 -11.62 -43.54
C ASP A 15 7.23 -12.28 -44.26
N GLU A 16 8.36 -11.56 -44.39
CA GLU A 16 9.60 -12.08 -44.97
C GLU A 16 10.52 -12.58 -43.84
N ASP A 17 10.79 -13.89 -43.81
CA ASP A 17 11.60 -14.59 -42.77
C ASP A 17 13.06 -14.09 -42.64
N VAL A 18 13.51 -13.18 -43.49
CA VAL A 18 14.91 -12.75 -43.59
C VAL A 18 15.16 -11.38 -42.94
N HIS A 19 14.11 -10.69 -42.46
CA HIS A 19 14.27 -9.35 -41.90
C HIS A 19 14.47 -9.33 -40.38
N ALA A 20 15.60 -8.75 -39.95
CA ALA A 20 15.89 -8.55 -38.52
C ALA A 20 15.08 -7.36 -37.98
N PHE A 21 14.13 -7.65 -37.10
CA PHE A 21 13.32 -6.65 -36.41
C PHE A 21 14.17 -5.96 -35.33
N PHE A 22 14.48 -4.67 -35.51
CA PHE A 22 15.27 -3.90 -34.54
C PHE A 22 14.41 -3.13 -33.54
N PHE A 23 13.19 -2.71 -33.93
CA PHE A 23 12.37 -1.82 -33.12
C PHE A 23 11.10 -2.49 -32.57
N THR A 24 10.67 -3.62 -33.12
CA THR A 24 9.50 -4.35 -32.64
C THR A 24 9.84 -5.77 -32.17
N ASN A 25 9.33 -6.16 -31.00
CA ASN A 25 9.58 -7.48 -30.41
C ASN A 25 8.79 -8.62 -31.10
N ARG A 26 8.31 -8.43 -32.33
CA ARG A 26 7.34 -9.35 -32.96
C ARG A 26 8.00 -10.64 -33.47
N GLY A 27 9.24 -10.58 -33.97
CA GLY A 27 10.04 -11.76 -34.31
C GLY A 27 10.72 -12.44 -33.11
N ARG A 28 10.84 -11.73 -31.98
CA ARG A 28 11.45 -12.24 -30.73
C ARG A 28 10.42 -12.92 -29.81
N LEU A 29 9.15 -12.89 -30.19
CA LEU A 29 8.07 -13.39 -29.34
C LEU A 29 8.11 -14.91 -29.19
N ASP A 30 8.47 -15.65 -30.24
CA ASP A 30 8.59 -17.11 -30.16
C ASP A 30 9.79 -17.55 -29.29
N GLU A 31 10.92 -16.84 -29.35
CA GLU A 31 12.04 -17.03 -28.42
C GLU A 31 11.71 -16.63 -26.97
N LEU A 32 10.89 -15.59 -26.78
CA LEU A 32 10.44 -15.15 -25.44
C LEU A 32 9.31 -16.02 -24.87
N LEU A 33 8.56 -16.74 -25.69
CA LEU A 33 7.56 -17.73 -25.25
C LEU A 33 8.18 -19.09 -24.98
N ALA A 34 9.39 -19.36 -25.50
CA ALA A 34 10.21 -20.51 -25.17
C ALA A 34 10.92 -20.41 -23.80
N ILE A 35 10.41 -19.58 -22.88
CA ILE A 35 10.86 -19.60 -21.48
C ILE A 35 10.48 -20.99 -20.92
N PRO A 36 11.44 -21.79 -20.41
CA PRO A 36 11.11 -23.02 -19.71
C PRO A 36 10.20 -22.65 -18.56
N ALA A 37 9.04 -23.31 -18.45
CA ALA A 37 7.98 -23.06 -17.47
C ALA A 37 8.58 -22.51 -16.17
N SER A 38 8.36 -21.21 -15.94
CA SER A 38 8.91 -20.53 -14.77
C SER A 38 8.59 -21.35 -13.52
N PRO A 39 9.55 -21.52 -12.59
CA PRO A 39 9.29 -22.29 -11.38
C PRO A 39 8.04 -21.73 -10.70
N PRO A 40 7.19 -22.58 -10.09
CA PRO A 40 5.96 -22.12 -9.46
C PRO A 40 6.29 -20.96 -8.53
N ILE A 41 5.67 -19.81 -8.78
CA ILE A 41 5.81 -18.61 -7.95
C ILE A 41 5.42 -19.03 -6.53
N LYS A 42 6.41 -19.16 -5.64
CA LYS A 42 6.16 -19.47 -4.24
C LYS A 42 5.40 -18.29 -3.65
N THR A 43 4.08 -18.38 -3.55
CA THR A 43 3.22 -17.41 -2.86
C THR A 43 3.36 -17.56 -1.34
N SER A 44 4.57 -17.73 -0.83
CA SER A 44 4.81 -17.77 0.61
C SER A 44 5.13 -16.37 1.11
N ASN A 45 4.09 -15.56 1.27
CA ASN A 45 4.11 -14.64 2.40
C ASN A 45 2.73 -14.66 3.05
N PRO A 46 2.57 -15.34 4.19
CA PRO A 46 1.42 -15.11 5.05
C PRO A 46 1.59 -13.71 5.63
N TYR A 47 1.30 -12.68 4.83
CA TYR A 47 1.25 -11.30 5.28
C TYR A 47 0.25 -11.26 6.43
N LYS A 48 0.80 -11.36 7.65
CA LYS A 48 0.09 -11.32 8.92
C LYS A 48 -0.91 -10.18 8.83
N LYS A 49 -2.21 -10.49 8.88
CA LYS A 49 -3.28 -9.52 8.62
C LYS A 49 -3.05 -8.28 9.50
N ARG A 50 -2.64 -7.16 8.87
CA ARG A 50 -2.29 -5.89 9.52
C ARG A 50 -3.53 -5.01 9.72
N THR A 51 -4.66 -5.63 10.03
CA THR A 51 -5.98 -5.01 10.10
C THR A 51 -6.55 -5.16 11.49
N TYR A 52 -6.92 -4.04 12.10
CA TYR A 52 -7.50 -3.95 13.43
C TYR A 52 -9.00 -3.74 13.28
N TYR A 53 -9.78 -4.64 13.88
CA TYR A 53 -11.24 -4.55 13.88
C TYR A 53 -11.69 -3.97 15.22
N LEU A 54 -12.62 -3.02 15.18
CA LEU A 54 -13.09 -2.24 16.32
C LEU A 54 -14.21 -2.94 17.11
N GLY A 55 -14.24 -4.28 17.08
CA GLY A 55 -15.20 -5.13 17.79
C GLY A 55 -16.66 -4.96 17.36
N ASP A 56 -17.58 -5.42 18.19
CA ASP A 56 -19.02 -5.45 17.92
C ASP A 56 -19.65 -4.07 17.76
N ARG A 57 -19.01 -3.01 18.28
CA ARG A 57 -19.50 -1.63 18.13
C ARG A 57 -19.36 -1.13 16.69
N PHE A 58 -18.38 -1.63 15.96
CA PHE A 58 -18.12 -1.23 14.57
C PHE A 58 -17.72 -2.46 13.71
N PRO A 59 -18.67 -3.38 13.44
CA PRO A 59 -18.36 -4.68 12.85
C PRO A 59 -17.83 -4.60 11.41
N SER A 60 -18.10 -3.51 10.69
CA SER A 60 -17.66 -3.28 9.31
C SER A 60 -16.45 -2.35 9.20
N VAL A 61 -15.99 -1.75 10.30
CA VAL A 61 -14.90 -0.78 10.27
C VAL A 61 -13.59 -1.45 10.66
N TYR A 62 -12.62 -1.38 9.75
CA TYR A 62 -11.27 -1.84 9.99
C TYR A 62 -10.26 -0.70 9.83
N LEU A 63 -9.20 -0.78 10.62
CA LEU A 63 -8.09 0.14 10.61
C LEU A 63 -6.85 -0.58 10.12
N THR A 64 -6.07 0.09 9.29
CA THR A 64 -4.74 -0.38 8.91
C THR A 64 -3.78 -0.13 10.06
N ARG A 65 -2.67 -0.87 10.10
CA ARG A 65 -1.60 -0.65 11.09
C ARG A 65 -1.14 0.80 11.20
N ARG A 66 -0.97 1.50 10.08
CA ARG A 66 -0.53 2.90 10.10
C ARG A 66 -1.60 3.84 10.64
N GLU A 67 -2.88 3.57 10.37
CA GLU A 67 -3.98 4.33 10.95
C GLU A 67 -4.08 4.10 12.46
N ALA A 68 -3.98 2.85 12.92
CA ALA A 68 -4.01 2.53 14.36
C ALA A 68 -2.81 3.13 15.11
N GLU A 69 -1.60 3.03 14.55
CA GLU A 69 -0.39 3.63 15.09
C GLU A 69 -0.48 5.17 15.15
N ALA A 70 -1.04 5.81 14.13
CA ALA A 70 -1.29 7.26 14.18
C ALA A 70 -2.26 7.62 15.30
N MET A 71 -3.34 6.85 15.48
CA MET A 71 -4.29 7.13 16.56
C MET A 71 -3.71 6.93 17.95
N PHE A 72 -2.84 5.94 18.12
CA PHE A 72 -2.15 5.70 19.39
C PHE A 72 -1.47 6.95 19.93
N TRP A 73 -0.62 7.58 19.10
CA TRP A 73 0.09 8.79 19.48
C TRP A 73 -0.85 9.97 19.71
N ILE A 74 -1.91 10.09 18.91
CA ILE A 74 -2.90 11.16 19.07
C ILE A 74 -3.69 11.04 20.38
N ILE A 75 -3.96 9.82 20.85
CA ILE A 75 -4.63 9.55 22.12
C ILE A 75 -3.71 9.91 23.31
N GLN A 76 -2.40 9.74 23.16
CA GLN A 76 -1.40 10.18 24.14
C GLN A 76 -1.12 11.71 24.10
N ASP A 77 -2.04 12.51 23.56
CA ASP A 77 -1.91 13.97 23.42
C ASP A 77 -0.73 14.47 22.56
N TYR A 78 -0.16 13.64 21.70
CA TYR A 78 0.84 14.11 20.74
C TYR A 78 0.19 14.98 19.66
N THR A 79 0.89 16.03 19.25
CA THR A 79 0.50 16.82 18.07
C THR A 79 0.83 16.04 16.79
N PHE A 80 0.18 16.37 15.68
CA PHE A 80 0.46 15.74 14.38
C PHE A 80 1.95 15.78 14.00
N ALA A 81 2.64 16.88 14.32
CA ALA A 81 4.07 17.02 14.06
C ALA A 81 4.91 16.05 14.91
N ARG A 82 4.60 15.90 16.21
CA ARG A 82 5.32 14.98 17.09
C ARG A 82 5.02 13.51 16.77
N ALA A 83 3.76 13.19 16.48
CA ALA A 83 3.37 11.86 16.02
C ALA A 83 4.07 11.49 14.71
N ALA A 84 4.16 12.44 13.77
CA ALA A 84 4.90 12.25 12.52
C ALA A 84 6.38 11.98 12.75
N HIS A 85 7.03 12.70 13.66
CA HIS A 85 8.41 12.43 14.07
C HIS A 85 8.56 11.04 14.72
N LYS A 86 7.60 10.62 15.55
CA LYS A 86 7.62 9.28 16.16
C LYS A 86 7.44 8.15 15.14
N MET A 87 6.66 8.39 14.09
CA MET A 87 6.38 7.41 13.03
C MET A 87 7.35 7.48 11.84
N ASN A 88 8.31 8.42 11.83
CA ASN A 88 9.16 8.75 10.67
C ASN A 88 8.35 9.06 9.40
N LEU A 89 7.31 9.90 9.53
CA LEU A 89 6.42 10.31 8.44
C LEU A 89 6.34 11.83 8.32
N SER A 90 5.70 12.32 7.25
CA SER A 90 5.35 13.74 7.15
C SER A 90 4.12 14.05 8.03
N PRO A 91 4.02 15.27 8.61
CA PRO A 91 2.83 15.69 9.33
C PRO A 91 1.55 15.59 8.49
N ARG A 92 1.65 15.83 7.17
CA ARG A 92 0.54 15.70 6.22
C ARG A 92 0.05 14.27 6.08
N THR A 93 0.96 13.29 6.15
CA THR A 93 0.60 11.86 6.11
C THR A 93 -0.17 11.45 7.36
N VAL A 94 0.25 11.91 8.54
CA VAL A 94 -0.47 11.64 9.80
C VAL A 94 -1.84 12.31 9.80
N GLU A 95 -1.91 13.57 9.35
CA GLU A 95 -3.18 14.28 9.17
C GLU A 95 -4.13 13.52 8.23
N PHE A 96 -3.61 12.99 7.12
CA PHE A 96 -4.36 12.18 6.18
C PHE A 96 -4.89 10.89 6.82
N TYR A 97 -4.08 10.18 7.60
CA TYR A 97 -4.56 8.99 8.33
C TYR A 97 -5.69 9.35 9.29
N VAL A 98 -5.53 10.39 10.11
CA VAL A 98 -6.58 10.82 11.05
C VAL A 98 -7.84 11.28 10.31
N LYS A 99 -7.70 11.93 9.15
CA LYS A 99 -8.85 12.27 8.29
C LYS A 99 -9.59 11.03 7.80
N ASN A 100 -8.88 9.99 7.35
CA ASN A 100 -9.50 8.74 6.92
C ASN A 100 -10.21 8.03 8.07
N LEU A 101 -9.61 8.03 9.25
CA LEU A 101 -10.21 7.51 10.48
C LEU A 101 -11.53 8.22 10.83
N LYS A 102 -11.56 9.56 10.73
CA LYS A 102 -12.79 10.33 10.90
C LYS A 102 -13.86 9.94 9.90
N LEU A 103 -13.50 9.71 8.63
CA LEU A 103 -14.44 9.27 7.60
C LEU A 103 -15.00 7.88 7.90
N LYS A 104 -14.11 6.94 8.27
CA LYS A 104 -14.48 5.56 8.63
C LYS A 104 -15.43 5.48 9.83
N LEU A 105 -15.22 6.33 10.84
CA LEU A 105 -16.01 6.37 12.07
C LEU A 105 -17.10 7.46 12.08
N GLN A 106 -17.28 8.13 10.93
CA GLN A 106 -18.23 9.22 10.74
C GLN A 106 -18.12 10.33 11.81
N CYS A 107 -16.90 10.62 12.26
CA CYS A 107 -16.64 11.65 13.28
C CYS A 107 -16.40 13.02 12.64
N ARG A 108 -16.95 14.07 13.25
CA ARG A 108 -16.73 15.46 12.82
C ARG A 108 -15.54 16.10 13.49
N THR A 109 -15.26 15.74 14.74
CA THR A 109 -14.19 16.37 15.55
C THR A 109 -13.13 15.36 15.97
N LYS A 110 -11.94 15.87 16.36
CA LYS A 110 -10.87 15.05 16.92
C LYS A 110 -11.29 14.42 18.26
N LYS A 111 -12.00 15.18 19.10
CA LYS A 111 -12.47 14.72 20.42
C LYS A 111 -13.42 13.54 20.28
N GLU A 112 -14.42 13.66 19.41
CA GLU A 112 -15.37 12.58 19.12
C GLU A 112 -14.68 11.31 18.61
N LEU A 113 -13.65 11.46 17.77
CA LEU A 113 -12.86 10.33 17.30
C LEU A 113 -12.14 9.62 18.45
N VAL A 114 -11.49 10.37 19.34
CA VAL A 114 -10.78 9.83 20.50
C VAL A 114 -11.75 9.13 21.45
N GLU A 115 -12.89 9.75 21.75
CA GLU A 115 -13.93 9.17 22.61
C GLU A 115 -14.44 7.83 22.07
N LYS A 116 -14.72 7.73 20.75
CA LYS A 116 -15.14 6.46 20.14
C LYS A 116 -14.06 5.39 20.21
N ILE A 117 -12.80 5.75 20.04
CA ILE A 117 -11.70 4.78 20.08
C ILE A 117 -11.45 4.26 21.49
N ILE A 118 -11.54 5.12 22.52
CA ILE A 118 -11.40 4.69 23.93
C ILE A 118 -12.48 3.67 24.32
N GLN A 119 -13.65 3.72 23.70
CA GLN A 119 -14.74 2.74 23.92
C GLN A 119 -14.53 1.39 23.20
N THR A 120 -13.43 1.22 22.48
CA THR A 120 -13.12 0.00 21.69
C THR A 120 -11.85 -0.68 22.18
N ASP A 121 -11.67 -1.95 21.81
CA ASP A 121 -10.51 -2.76 22.22
C ASP A 121 -9.23 -2.41 21.45
N LEU A 122 -9.23 -1.34 20.65
CA LEU A 122 -8.09 -0.95 19.81
C LEU A 122 -6.85 -0.64 20.64
N LEU A 123 -6.99 0.03 21.78
CA LEU A 123 -5.86 0.36 22.66
C LEU A 123 -5.22 -0.92 23.22
N GLN A 124 -6.04 -1.88 23.66
CA GLN A 124 -5.57 -3.16 24.15
C GLN A 124 -4.87 -3.98 23.04
N GLN A 125 -5.41 -3.95 21.82
CA GLN A 125 -4.78 -4.57 20.65
C GLN A 125 -3.40 -3.95 20.36
N LEU A 126 -3.27 -2.62 20.46
CA LEU A 126 -2.01 -1.92 20.23
C LEU A 126 -0.98 -2.14 21.34
N GLU A 127 -1.40 -2.11 22.61
CA GLU A 127 -0.53 -2.38 23.77
C GLU A 127 0.11 -3.78 23.69
N SER A 128 -0.67 -4.77 23.25
CA SER A 128 -0.15 -6.13 23.02
C SER A 128 0.92 -6.20 21.93
N GLU A 129 0.92 -5.25 21.00
CA GLU A 129 1.92 -5.12 19.93
C GLU A 129 3.05 -4.16 20.28
N ASP A 130 2.87 -3.28 21.27
CA ASP A 130 3.75 -2.17 21.62
C ASP A 130 5.14 -2.63 22.09
N HIS A 131 5.27 -3.87 22.57
CA HIS A 131 6.55 -4.54 22.79
C HIS A 131 7.40 -4.71 21.51
N ARG A 132 6.85 -4.35 20.34
CA ARG A 132 7.52 -4.34 19.03
C ARG A 132 7.62 -2.95 18.40
N ILE A 133 7.07 -1.92 19.04
CA ILE A 133 7.00 -0.54 18.53
C ILE A 133 8.08 0.35 19.18
N VAL A 134 8.76 -0.15 20.23
CA VAL A 134 9.93 0.52 20.82
C VAL A 134 11.18 0.37 19.93
N TRP A 135 11.35 1.36 19.05
CA TRP A 135 12.57 2.01 18.50
C TRP A 135 13.82 1.20 18.11
N HIS A 136 14.20 1.33 16.83
CA HIS A 136 15.58 1.62 16.43
C HIS A 136 15.75 3.14 16.33
#